data_AF-A0A3S3RS14-F1
#
_entry.id   AF-A0A3S3RS14-F1
#
_cell.length_a   1.000
_cell.length_b   1.000
_cell.length_c   1.000
_cell.angle_alpha   90.00
_cell.angle_beta   90.00
_cell.angle_gamma   90.00
#
_symmetry.space_group_name_H-M   'P 1'
#
loop_
_entity.id
_entity.type
_entity.pdbx_description
1 polymer ?
#
loop_
_entity_poly.entity_id
_entity_poly.type
_entity_poly.pdbx_seq_one_letter_code
_entity_poly.pdbx_strand_id
1 'polypeptide(L)'
;PPDFSPEREEYRDAYPSSASEEGLSFPTSLYELPKKQRQLLDFLLLYPEFLSELLTGGLKESIGQSPITGLVDAMEQLASTGNFTPEQLLSVVASGTERQYIADLLSRDGDGHLGDDSEEQGRLLCDELLICLKNMQQQREGIDLRTRILAAEQAGNYSLVSELQRKKMLAVQAKNLYQE
;
A
#
# COMPACT_ATOMS: atom_id res chain seq x y z
N PRO A 1 70.80 -14.18 29.49
CA PRO A 1 69.89 -14.68 28.45
C PRO A 1 68.54 -15.08 29.09
N PRO A 2 67.45 -15.00 28.33
CA PRO A 2 66.09 -14.72 28.80
C PRO A 2 65.33 -15.99 29.21
N ASP A 3 64.19 -15.83 29.89
CA ASP A 3 62.98 -16.48 29.36
C ASP A 3 61.75 -15.61 29.66
N PHE A 4 60.95 -15.43 28.60
CA PHE A 4 59.83 -14.51 28.48
C PHE A 4 58.53 -15.31 28.52
N SER A 5 57.66 -14.87 29.41
CA SER A 5 56.20 -14.80 29.25
C SER A 5 55.35 -16.08 29.23
N PRO A 6 54.12 -15.95 29.76
CA PRO A 6 53.29 -17.06 30.18
C PRO A 6 52.24 -17.43 29.11
N GLU A 7 51.89 -18.72 29.14
CA GLU A 7 50.57 -19.31 28.92
C GLU A 7 49.66 -18.68 27.84
N ARG A 8 49.57 -19.43 26.74
CA ARG A 8 48.62 -19.25 25.66
C ARG A 8 47.18 -19.44 26.13
N GLU A 9 46.36 -18.45 25.79
CA GLU A 9 45.03 -18.55 25.18
C GLU A 9 44.15 -19.76 25.52
N GLU A 10 43.14 -19.54 26.35
CA GLU A 10 41.82 -20.15 26.11
C GLU A 10 40.72 -19.13 26.44
N TYR A 11 40.55 -18.18 25.50
CA TYR A 11 39.38 -17.33 25.39
C TYR A 11 38.24 -18.17 24.81
N ARG A 12 37.20 -18.44 25.60
CA ARG A 12 35.82 -18.58 25.10
C ARG A 12 34.86 -18.35 26.25
N ASP A 13 34.57 -17.07 26.47
CA ASP A 13 33.45 -16.61 27.26
C ASP A 13 32.17 -17.33 26.83
N ALA A 14 31.60 -18.05 27.79
CA ALA A 14 30.26 -18.59 27.74
C ALA A 14 29.26 -17.41 27.73
N TYR A 15 28.92 -16.90 26.55
CA TYR A 15 27.71 -16.13 26.37
C TYR A 15 26.51 -17.08 26.40
N PRO A 16 25.55 -16.92 27.34
CA PRO A 16 24.29 -17.62 27.23
C PRO A 16 23.52 -17.01 26.05
N SER A 17 23.30 -17.83 25.02
CA SER A 17 22.31 -17.60 23.97
C SER A 17 20.99 -17.19 24.61
N SER A 18 20.73 -15.90 24.64
CA SER A 18 19.49 -15.30 25.10
C SER A 18 18.98 -14.43 23.98
N ALA A 19 17.70 -14.60 23.69
CA ALA A 19 16.92 -13.91 22.68
C ALA A 19 17.14 -14.41 21.25
N SER A 20 16.44 -15.51 20.94
CA SER A 20 15.40 -15.50 19.93
C SER A 20 14.94 -14.08 19.54
N GLU A 21 15.62 -13.46 18.60
CA GLU A 21 15.00 -12.46 17.74
C GLU A 21 14.25 -13.18 16.63
N GLU A 22 13.27 -14.00 17.02
CA GLU A 22 12.08 -14.27 16.22
C GLU A 22 11.22 -12.99 16.23
N GLY A 23 11.77 -11.91 15.66
CA GLY A 23 11.05 -10.71 15.33
C GLY A 23 10.38 -10.92 14.00
N LEU A 24 9.22 -11.59 14.01
CA LEU A 24 8.14 -11.53 13.03
C LEU A 24 8.54 -10.83 11.73
N SER A 25 8.93 -11.60 10.70
CA SER A 25 9.01 -11.09 9.34
C SER A 25 7.58 -10.79 8.86
N PHE A 26 7.04 -9.66 9.29
CA PHE A 26 6.06 -8.94 8.49
C PHE A 26 6.70 -8.73 7.10
N PRO A 27 5.95 -8.81 6.00
CA PRO A 27 6.52 -8.56 4.67
C PRO A 27 7.16 -7.18 4.69
N THR A 28 8.49 -7.14 4.83
CA THR A 28 9.24 -5.94 5.25
C THR A 28 9.62 -5.10 4.04
N SER A 29 9.24 -5.53 2.83
CA SER A 29 9.67 -4.91 1.59
C SER A 29 8.49 -4.37 0.80
N LEU A 30 8.56 -3.08 0.45
CA LEU A 30 7.69 -2.48 -0.57
C LEU A 30 7.83 -3.20 -1.94
N TYR A 31 8.85 -4.03 -2.09
CA TYR A 31 9.08 -4.85 -3.28
C TYR A 31 8.16 -6.08 -3.36
N GLU A 32 7.52 -6.49 -2.25
CA GLU A 32 6.52 -7.57 -2.21
C GLU A 32 5.08 -7.09 -2.39
N LEU A 33 4.88 -5.80 -2.66
CA LEU A 33 3.55 -5.25 -2.86
C LEU A 33 2.84 -5.89 -4.05
N PRO A 34 1.51 -6.09 -3.96
CA PRO A 34 0.69 -6.42 -5.11
C PRO A 34 0.95 -5.44 -6.26
N LYS A 35 1.01 -5.94 -7.49
CA LYS A 35 1.30 -5.12 -8.69
C LYS A 35 0.50 -3.82 -8.74
N LYS A 36 -0.79 -3.86 -8.37
CA LYS A 36 -1.68 -2.69 -8.36
C LYS A 36 -1.29 -1.65 -7.29
N GLN A 37 -0.88 -2.08 -6.10
CA GLN A 37 -0.40 -1.18 -5.04
C GLN A 37 0.92 -0.52 -5.46
N ARG A 38 1.80 -1.28 -6.11
CA ARG A 38 3.04 -0.75 -6.69
C ARG A 38 2.77 0.28 -7.79
N GLN A 39 1.86 -0.03 -8.72
CA GLN A 39 1.47 0.90 -9.79
C GLN A 39 0.87 2.20 -9.24
N LEU A 40 0.03 2.13 -8.19
CA LEU A 40 -0.50 3.31 -7.51
C LEU A 40 0.63 4.16 -6.92
N LEU A 41 1.60 3.53 -6.25
CA LEU A 41 2.71 4.23 -5.64
C LEU A 41 3.62 4.88 -6.68
N ASP A 42 3.97 4.15 -7.74
CA ASP A 42 4.79 4.66 -8.85
C ASP A 42 4.09 5.86 -9.51
N PHE A 43 2.79 5.75 -9.78
CA PHE A 43 2.00 6.83 -10.34
C PHE A 43 1.97 8.07 -9.45
N LEU A 44 1.77 7.91 -8.14
CA LEU A 44 1.73 9.04 -7.20
C LEU A 44 3.07 9.75 -7.04
N LEU A 45 4.18 9.04 -7.27
CA LEU A 45 5.52 9.63 -7.25
C LEU A 45 5.82 10.40 -8.54
N LEU A 46 5.27 9.96 -9.66
CA LEU A 46 5.41 10.59 -10.97
C LEU A 46 4.43 11.77 -11.17
N TYR A 47 3.21 11.65 -10.65
CA TYR A 47 2.11 12.60 -10.83
C TYR A 47 1.44 12.93 -9.48
N PRO A 48 2.13 13.66 -8.59
CA PRO A 48 1.63 13.97 -7.25
C PRO A 48 0.34 14.83 -7.26
N GLU A 49 0.04 15.55 -8.34
CA GLU A 49 -1.17 16.35 -8.49
C GLU A 49 -2.47 15.53 -8.44
N PHE A 50 -2.43 14.26 -8.85
CA PHE A 50 -3.60 13.37 -8.82
C PHE A 50 -3.79 12.67 -7.47
N LEU A 51 -2.91 12.91 -6.49
CA LEU A 51 -3.03 12.30 -5.16
C LEU A 51 -4.38 12.57 -4.52
N SER A 52 -4.84 13.83 -4.57
CA SER A 52 -6.11 14.25 -3.98
C SER A 52 -7.31 13.51 -4.58
N GLU A 53 -7.28 13.28 -5.87
CA GLU A 53 -8.32 12.58 -6.62
C GLU A 53 -8.33 11.08 -6.29
N LEU A 54 -7.17 10.44 -6.24
CA LEU A 54 -7.04 9.03 -5.84
C LEU A 54 -7.44 8.80 -4.38
N LEU A 55 -7.09 9.72 -3.47
CA LEU A 55 -7.53 9.69 -2.07
C LEU A 55 -9.05 9.77 -1.97
N THR A 56 -9.66 10.70 -2.72
CA THR A 56 -11.13 10.83 -2.80
C THR A 56 -11.77 9.60 -3.42
N GLY A 57 -11.09 8.95 -4.37
CA GLY A 57 -11.48 7.70 -5.02
C GLY A 57 -11.35 6.46 -4.14
N GLY A 58 -10.98 6.59 -2.86
CA GLY A 58 -10.90 5.48 -1.91
C GLY A 58 -9.56 4.75 -1.89
N LEU A 59 -8.46 5.43 -2.28
CA LEU A 59 -7.11 4.86 -2.20
C LEU A 59 -6.80 4.31 -0.79
N LYS A 60 -7.08 5.08 0.28
CA LYS A 60 -6.84 4.65 1.67
C LYS A 60 -7.62 3.39 2.03
N GLU A 61 -8.85 3.26 1.55
CA GLU A 61 -9.70 2.10 1.81
C GLU A 61 -9.24 0.86 1.04
N SER A 62 -8.62 1.04 -0.13
CA SER A 62 -8.14 -0.06 -0.99
C SER A 62 -6.78 -0.61 -0.53
N ILE A 63 -5.91 0.24 -0.01
CA ILE A 63 -4.56 -0.16 0.47
C ILE A 63 -4.61 -0.72 1.89
N GLY A 64 -5.61 -0.35 2.71
CA GLY A 64 -5.84 -0.94 4.02
C GLY A 64 -4.65 -0.81 4.98
N GLN A 65 -4.26 -1.92 5.62
CA GLN A 65 -3.08 -2.00 6.51
C GLN A 65 -1.82 -2.45 5.74
N SER A 66 -1.66 -2.00 4.49
CA SER A 66 -0.47 -2.28 3.69
C SER A 66 0.70 -1.40 4.17
N PRO A 67 1.96 -1.84 4.05
CA PRO A 67 3.11 -1.00 4.38
C PRO A 67 3.19 0.31 3.59
N ILE A 68 2.44 0.46 2.48
CA ILE A 68 2.35 1.74 1.76
C ILE A 68 1.47 2.79 2.44
N THR A 69 0.67 2.44 3.44
CA THR A 69 -0.25 3.40 4.07
C THR A 69 0.52 4.53 4.75
N GLY A 70 1.63 4.22 5.43
CA GLY A 70 2.49 5.24 6.02
C GLY A 70 3.10 6.18 4.99
N LEU A 71 3.48 5.65 3.83
CA LEU A 71 4.00 6.43 2.72
C LEU A 71 2.93 7.35 2.10
N VAL A 72 1.72 6.84 1.89
CA VAL A 72 0.58 7.63 1.39
C VAL A 72 0.19 8.74 2.38
N ASP A 73 0.22 8.47 3.68
CA ASP A 73 -0.03 9.49 4.71
C ASP A 73 1.06 10.58 4.69
N ALA A 74 2.33 10.21 4.49
CA ALA A 74 3.41 11.18 4.32
C ALA A 74 3.22 12.05 3.05
N MET A 75 2.78 11.44 1.94
CA MET A 75 2.47 12.17 0.70
C MET A 75 1.29 13.13 0.89
N GLU A 76 0.25 12.73 1.63
CA GLU A 76 -0.90 13.59 1.93
C GLU A 76 -0.52 14.78 2.82
N GLN A 77 0.35 14.57 3.82
CA GLN A 77 0.87 15.67 4.64
C GLN A 77 1.67 16.66 3.81
N LEU A 78 2.51 16.17 2.91
CA LEU A 78 3.26 17.02 2.00
C LEU A 78 2.33 17.78 1.04
N ALA A 79 1.36 17.09 0.44
CA ALA A 79 0.35 17.67 -0.44
C ALA A 79 -0.50 18.75 0.24
N SER A 80 -0.71 18.65 1.55
CA SER A 80 -1.39 19.67 2.35
C SER A 80 -0.64 21.01 2.40
N THR A 81 0.66 20.98 2.08
CA THR A 81 1.54 22.16 2.06
C THR A 81 1.73 22.71 0.63
N GLY A 82 1.27 21.98 -0.39
CA GLY A 82 1.43 22.28 -1.82
C GLY A 82 1.88 21.05 -2.60
N ASN A 83 2.10 21.19 -3.92
CA ASN A 83 2.70 20.10 -4.71
C ASN A 83 4.05 19.72 -4.11
N PHE A 84 4.27 18.41 -3.94
CA PHE A 84 5.50 17.88 -3.39
C PHE A 84 6.33 17.20 -4.45
N THR A 85 7.65 17.23 -4.30
CA THR A 85 8.55 16.44 -5.14
C THR A 85 8.88 15.12 -4.44
N PRO A 86 9.19 14.05 -5.19
CA PRO A 86 9.67 12.80 -4.62
C PRO A 86 10.92 12.99 -3.73
N GLU A 87 11.76 14.00 -3.96
CA GLU A 87 12.89 14.30 -3.07
C GLU A 87 12.44 14.93 -1.74
N GLN A 88 11.37 15.72 -1.73
CA GLN A 88 10.76 16.22 -0.50
C GLN A 88 10.15 15.06 0.31
N LEU A 89 9.59 14.06 -0.37
CA LEU A 89 9.09 12.85 0.27
C LEU A 89 10.22 12.09 1.01
N LEU A 90 11.43 12.00 0.43
CA LEU A 90 12.61 11.44 1.11
C LEU A 90 12.98 12.17 2.41
N SER A 91 12.56 13.43 2.59
CA SER A 91 12.83 14.21 3.79
C SER A 91 11.82 13.97 4.91
N VAL A 92 10.62 13.50 4.57
CA VAL A 92 9.52 13.22 5.53
C VAL A 92 9.49 11.75 5.92
N VAL A 93 9.80 10.87 4.98
CA VAL A 93 9.77 9.42 5.17
C VAL A 93 10.91 8.98 6.09
N ALA A 94 10.58 8.13 7.06
CA ALA A 94 11.56 7.56 7.98
C ALA A 94 12.58 6.69 7.22
N SER A 95 13.84 6.68 7.69
CA SER A 95 14.89 5.89 7.08
C SER A 95 14.51 4.40 7.02
N GLY A 96 14.52 3.79 5.83
CA GLY A 96 14.08 2.39 5.64
C GLY A 96 13.88 2.00 4.18
N THR A 97 13.07 0.96 3.96
CA THR A 97 12.76 0.40 2.62
C THR A 97 11.95 1.36 1.75
N GLU A 98 11.18 2.28 2.34
CA GLU A 98 10.46 3.36 1.65
C GLU A 98 11.41 4.34 0.97
N ARG A 99 12.44 4.80 1.68
CA ARG A 99 13.46 5.70 1.15
C ARG A 99 14.26 5.05 0.02
N GLN A 100 14.59 3.77 0.16
CA GLN A 100 15.27 2.98 -0.88
C GLN A 100 14.39 2.82 -2.12
N TYR A 101 13.09 2.58 -1.94
CA TYR A 101 12.15 2.44 -3.04
C TYR A 101 12.04 3.72 -3.86
N ILE A 102 11.86 4.87 -3.20
CA ILE A 102 11.79 6.17 -3.87
C ILE A 102 13.11 6.47 -4.59
N ALA A 103 14.26 6.20 -3.96
CA ALA A 103 15.57 6.41 -4.58
C ALA A 103 15.83 5.50 -5.79
N ASP A 104 15.40 4.24 -5.74
CA ASP A 104 15.48 3.29 -6.86
C ASP A 104 14.57 3.73 -8.02
N LEU A 105 13.37 4.23 -7.70
CA LEU A 105 12.45 4.76 -8.70
C LEU A 105 13.03 5.99 -9.39
N LEU A 106 13.54 6.96 -8.62
CA LEU A 106 14.20 8.17 -9.14
C LEU A 106 15.43 7.85 -10.00
N SER A 107 16.17 6.80 -9.63
CA SER A 107 17.34 6.36 -10.40
C SER A 107 16.96 5.69 -11.73
N ARG A 108 15.78 5.05 -11.80
CA ARG A 108 15.25 4.45 -13.04
C ARG A 108 14.58 5.46 -13.95
N ASP A 109 14.04 6.54 -13.39
CA ASP A 109 13.27 7.56 -14.13
C ASP A 109 14.16 8.63 -14.79
N GLY A 110 15.43 8.73 -14.38
CA GLY A 110 16.41 9.65 -14.97
C GLY A 110 16.74 9.42 -16.46
N ASP A 111 16.16 8.40 -17.12
CA ASP A 111 16.46 8.01 -18.50
C ASP A 111 15.28 8.15 -19.47
N GLY A 112 14.11 8.67 -19.06
CA GLY A 112 12.93 8.60 -19.93
C GLY A 112 11.77 9.56 -19.67
N HIS A 113 11.84 10.73 -20.33
CA HIS A 113 10.69 11.33 -21.02
C HIS A 113 9.52 11.87 -20.17
N LEU A 114 9.77 12.96 -19.42
CA LEU A 114 8.72 13.92 -19.08
C LEU A 114 8.67 15.01 -20.16
N GLY A 115 8.18 14.63 -21.35
CA GLY A 115 7.79 15.55 -22.41
C GLY A 115 6.30 15.91 -22.28
N ASP A 116 5.87 16.96 -22.97
CA ASP A 116 4.52 17.58 -23.00
C ASP A 116 3.32 16.58 -23.10
N ASP A 117 3.53 15.34 -23.55
CA ASP A 117 2.56 14.23 -23.54
C ASP A 117 2.27 13.64 -22.13
N SER A 118 3.00 14.07 -21.11
CA SER A 118 2.97 13.51 -19.76
C SER A 118 1.67 13.82 -19.01
N GLU A 119 1.05 14.99 -19.19
CA GLU A 119 -0.18 15.34 -18.45
C GLU A 119 -1.41 14.57 -18.94
N GLU A 120 -1.61 14.45 -20.26
CA GLU A 120 -2.71 13.67 -20.84
C GLU A 120 -2.56 12.18 -20.49
N GLN A 121 -1.33 11.67 -20.54
CA GLN A 121 -1.03 10.29 -20.14
C GLN A 121 -1.26 10.07 -18.64
N GLY A 122 -0.90 11.07 -17.81
CA GLY A 122 -1.18 11.09 -16.38
C GLY A 122 -2.68 11.01 -16.08
N ARG A 123 -3.52 11.76 -16.81
CA ARG A 123 -4.98 11.68 -16.66
C ARG A 123 -5.55 10.32 -17.04
N LEU A 124 -5.12 9.74 -18.17
CA LEU A 124 -5.58 8.41 -18.59
C LEU A 124 -5.23 7.33 -17.56
N LEU A 125 -4.02 7.40 -17.01
CA LEU A 125 -3.58 6.51 -15.94
C LEU A 125 -4.37 6.75 -14.65
N CYS A 126 -4.64 8.00 -14.28
CA CYS A 126 -5.48 8.34 -13.13
C CYS A 126 -6.87 7.71 -13.27
N ASP A 127 -7.53 7.89 -14.42
CA ASP A 127 -8.85 7.33 -14.68
C ASP A 127 -8.85 5.80 -14.59
N GLU A 128 -7.85 5.12 -15.14
CA GLU A 128 -7.70 3.67 -15.02
C GLU A 128 -7.56 3.24 -13.55
N LEU A 129 -6.75 3.97 -12.78
CA LEU A 129 -6.52 3.69 -11.37
C LEU A 129 -7.78 3.94 -10.54
N LEU A 130 -8.54 5.00 -10.81
CA LEU A 130 -9.83 5.27 -10.15
C LEU A 130 -10.86 4.17 -10.45
N ILE A 131 -10.95 3.71 -11.70
CA ILE A 131 -11.79 2.56 -12.06
C ILE A 131 -11.35 1.32 -11.28
N CYS A 132 -10.04 1.08 -11.16
CA CYS A 132 -9.51 -0.03 -10.39
C CYS A 132 -9.86 0.09 -8.90
N LEU A 133 -9.70 1.26 -8.29
CA LEU A 133 -10.06 1.53 -6.90
C LEU A 133 -11.54 1.25 -6.63
N LYS A 134 -12.41 1.77 -7.51
CA LYS A 134 -13.85 1.52 -7.45
C LYS A 134 -14.18 0.03 -7.54
N ASN A 135 -13.52 -0.69 -8.45
CA ASN A 135 -13.71 -2.14 -8.58
C ASN A 135 -13.26 -2.90 -7.33
N MET A 136 -12.12 -2.52 -6.73
CA MET A 136 -11.63 -3.11 -5.48
C MET A 136 -12.60 -2.88 -4.31
N GLN A 137 -13.11 -1.66 -4.17
CA GLN A 137 -14.11 -1.31 -3.14
C GLN A 137 -15.38 -2.14 -3.32
N GLN A 138 -15.91 -2.21 -4.54
CA GLN A 138 -17.10 -3.01 -4.84
C GLN A 138 -16.90 -4.51 -4.59
N GLN A 139 -15.72 -5.06 -4.89
CA GLN A 139 -15.41 -6.45 -4.55
C GLN A 139 -15.42 -6.67 -3.04
N ARG A 140 -14.80 -5.75 -2.28
CA ARG A 140 -14.74 -5.83 -0.82
C ARG A 140 -16.14 -5.76 -0.20
N GLU A 141 -16.97 -4.80 -0.63
CA GLU A 141 -18.37 -4.72 -0.23
C GLU A 141 -19.16 -5.98 -0.58
N GLY A 142 -18.90 -6.56 -1.75
CA GLY A 142 -19.51 -7.82 -2.18
C GLY A 142 -19.13 -9.01 -1.30
N ILE A 143 -17.86 -9.07 -0.86
CA ILE A 143 -17.38 -10.09 0.08
C ILE A 143 -17.99 -9.86 1.47
N ASP A 144 -17.96 -8.65 2.00
CA ASP A 144 -18.54 -8.32 3.31
C ASP A 144 -20.04 -8.66 3.36
N LEU A 145 -20.79 -8.27 2.32
CA LEU A 145 -22.21 -8.57 2.22
C LEU A 145 -22.48 -10.08 2.20
N ARG A 146 -21.67 -10.87 1.48
CA ARG A 146 -21.78 -12.33 1.47
C ARG A 146 -21.47 -12.93 2.84
N THR A 147 -20.41 -12.46 3.50
CA THR A 147 -20.04 -12.90 4.85
C THR A 147 -21.16 -12.61 5.85
N ARG A 148 -21.79 -11.43 5.78
CA ARG A 148 -22.92 -11.07 6.62
C ARG A 148 -24.16 -11.92 6.35
N ILE A 149 -24.42 -12.26 5.09
CA ILE A 149 -25.49 -13.20 4.72
C ILE A 149 -25.23 -14.57 5.35
N LEU A 150 -24.04 -15.13 5.16
CA LEU A 150 -23.66 -16.43 5.73
C LEU A 150 -23.74 -16.44 7.26
N ALA A 151 -23.25 -15.38 7.92
CA ALA A 151 -23.34 -15.25 9.37
C ALA A 151 -24.80 -15.18 9.86
N ALA A 152 -25.66 -14.45 9.14
CA ALA A 152 -27.09 -14.37 9.46
C ALA A 152 -27.83 -15.70 9.23
N GLU A 153 -27.45 -16.46 8.18
CA GLU A 153 -27.96 -17.82 7.93
C GLU A 153 -27.55 -18.78 9.04
N GLN A 154 -26.28 -18.76 9.46
CA GLN A 154 -25.77 -19.59 10.56
C GLN A 154 -26.42 -19.23 11.90
N ALA A 155 -26.74 -17.96 12.13
CA ALA A 155 -27.45 -17.51 13.32
C ALA A 155 -28.97 -17.78 13.28
N GLY A 156 -29.49 -18.37 12.20
CA GLY A 156 -30.93 -18.62 12.01
C GLY A 156 -31.76 -17.35 11.83
N ASN A 157 -31.13 -16.20 11.56
CA ASN A 157 -31.80 -14.92 11.39
C ASN A 157 -32.26 -14.72 9.94
N TYR A 158 -33.25 -15.51 9.52
CA TYR A 158 -33.76 -15.50 8.15
C TYR A 158 -34.40 -14.17 7.72
N SER A 159 -34.85 -13.34 8.68
CA SER A 159 -35.32 -11.97 8.40
C SER A 159 -34.18 -11.10 7.89
N LEU A 160 -33.03 -11.12 8.59
CA LEU A 160 -31.83 -10.37 8.20
C LEU A 160 -31.24 -10.89 6.88
N VAL A 161 -31.27 -12.20 6.65
CA VAL A 161 -30.85 -12.81 5.37
C VAL A 161 -31.67 -12.28 4.21
N SER A 162 -33.00 -12.25 4.34
CA SER A 162 -33.91 -11.78 3.30
C SER A 162 -33.69 -10.30 2.97
N GLU A 163 -33.45 -9.46 3.98
CA GLU A 163 -33.11 -8.04 3.79
C GLU A 163 -31.76 -7.86 3.06
N LEU A 164 -30.72 -8.58 3.47
CA LEU A 164 -29.39 -8.50 2.86
C LEU A 164 -29.40 -9.02 1.41
N GLN A 165 -30.15 -10.08 1.11
CA GLN A 165 -30.36 -10.58 -0.25
C GLN A 165 -31.12 -9.58 -1.12
N ARG A 166 -32.16 -8.93 -0.59
CA ARG A 166 -32.87 -7.86 -1.29
C ARG A 166 -31.95 -6.67 -1.60
N LYS A 167 -31.13 -6.26 -0.63
CA LYS A 167 -30.12 -5.20 -0.83
C LYS A 167 -29.11 -5.56 -1.92
N LYS A 168 -28.64 -6.82 -1.96
CA LYS A 168 -27.78 -7.34 -3.02
C LYS A 168 -28.43 -7.23 -4.40
N MET A 169 -29.69 -7.62 -4.51
CA MET A 169 -30.42 -7.61 -5.78
C MET A 169 -30.61 -6.19 -6.31
N LEU A 170 -30.99 -5.25 -5.44
CA LEU A 170 -31.13 -3.83 -5.79
C LEU A 170 -29.79 -3.20 -6.23
N ALA A 171 -28.69 -3.54 -5.56
CA ALA A 171 -27.36 -3.05 -5.93
C ALA A 171 -26.90 -3.56 -7.32
N VAL A 172 -27.22 -4.81 -7.67
CA VAL A 172 -26.95 -5.37 -9.00
C VAL A 172 -27.84 -4.71 -10.06
N GLN A 173 -29.11 -4.48 -9.76
CA GLN A 173 -30.06 -3.87 -10.68
C GLN A 173 -29.72 -2.39 -10.95
N ALA A 174 -29.32 -1.64 -9.92
CA ALA A 174 -28.82 -0.28 -10.07
C ALA A 174 -27.58 -0.23 -10.98
N LYS A 175 -26.63 -1.18 -10.83
CA LYS A 175 -25.44 -1.22 -11.69
C LYS A 175 -25.77 -1.44 -13.17
N ASN A 176 -26.78 -2.26 -13.49
CA ASN A 176 -27.20 -2.47 -14.88
C ASN A 176 -27.86 -1.23 -15.49
N LEU A 177 -28.56 -0.41 -14.68
CA LEU A 177 -29.22 0.82 -15.14
C LEU A 177 -28.24 1.98 -15.42
N TYR A 178 -27.00 1.92 -14.92
CA TYR A 178 -25.96 2.92 -15.17
C TYR A 178 -24.93 2.46 -16.22
N GLN A 179 -25.19 1.34 -16.92
CA GLN A 179 -24.37 0.82 -18.01
C GLN A 179 -25.06 0.93 -19.39
N GLU A 180 -26.21 1.61 -19.48
CA GLU A 180 -26.91 1.97 -20.73
C GLU A 180 -26.63 3.43 -21.15
#